data_AF-A0A937Q867-F1
#
_entry.id   AF-A0A937Q867-F1
#
_cell.length_a   1.000
_cell.length_b   1.000
_cell.length_c   1.000
_cell.angle_alpha   90.00
_cell.angle_beta   90.00
_cell.angle_gamma   90.00
#
_symmetry.space_group_name_H-M   'P 1'
#
loop_
_entity.id
_entity.type
_entity.pdbx_description
1 polymer ?
#
loop_
_entity_poly.entity_id
_entity_poly.type
_entity_poly.pdbx_seq_one_letter_code
_entity_poly.pdbx_strand_id
1 'polypeptide(L)' 'ALGFDPIWYAIILTMVTTMGAITPPVGVNIYVVKALAPEIELGTIFKSVSFFLMACIVCIILLIIFPDIVLFIPNLAQ' A
#
# COMPACT_ATOMS: atom_id res chain seq x y z
N ALA A 1 1.59 15.13 22.49
CA ALA A 1 1.50 14.10 21.44
C ALA A 1 0.32 14.47 20.54
N LEU A 2 0.40 14.24 19.23
CA LEU A 2 -0.52 14.79 18.20
C LEU A 2 -2.01 14.36 18.30
N GLY A 3 -2.43 13.66 19.36
CA GLY A 3 -3.82 13.21 19.54
C GLY A 3 -4.27 12.07 18.60
N PHE A 4 -3.37 11.57 17.75
CA PHE A 4 -3.64 10.45 16.86
C PHE A 4 -3.37 9.11 17.56
N ASP A 5 -4.22 8.13 17.23
CA ASP A 5 -4.01 6.75 17.64
C ASP A 5 -2.72 6.18 16.98
N PRO A 6 -1.76 5.66 17.76
CA PRO A 6 -0.51 5.13 17.22
C PRO A 6 -0.69 3.94 16.27
N ILE A 7 -1.70 3.11 16.49
CA ILE A 7 -2.02 1.93 15.66
C ILE A 7 -2.55 2.40 14.31
N TRP A 8 -3.49 3.33 14.31
CA TRP A 8 -4.00 3.93 13.08
C TRP A 8 -2.86 4.55 12.25
N TYR A 9 -1.99 5.30 12.89
CA TYR A 9 -0.82 5.90 12.23
C TYR A 9 0.15 4.86 11.69
N ALA A 10 0.44 3.80 12.45
CA ALA A 10 1.31 2.71 12.03
C ALA A 10 0.76 2.01 10.77
N ILE A 11 -0.56 1.81 10.69
CA ILE A 11 -1.19 1.11 9.56
C ILE A 11 -1.13 1.97 8.29
N ILE A 12 -1.36 3.28 8.40
CA ILE A 12 -1.18 4.20 7.27
C ILE A 12 0.28 4.18 6.81
N LEU A 13 1.25 4.23 7.74
CA LEU A 13 2.66 4.14 7.38
C LEU A 13 3.02 2.82 6.68
N THR A 14 2.47 1.69 7.14
CA THR A 14 2.67 0.40 6.48
C THR A 14 2.16 0.44 5.04
N MET A 15 0.94 0.94 4.80
CA MET A 15 0.37 1.06 3.46
C MET A 15 1.24 1.93 2.55
N VAL A 16 1.67 3.10 3.02
CA VAL A 16 2.53 4.02 2.26
C VAL A 16 3.87 3.35 1.92
N THR A 17 4.47 2.62 2.87
CA THR A 17 5.73 1.90 2.66
C THR A 17 5.57 0.80 1.61
N THR A 18 4.46 0.05 1.65
CA THR A 18 4.14 -0.96 0.63
C THR A 18 3.99 -0.35 -0.76
N MET A 19 3.31 0.80 -0.87
CA MET A 19 3.22 1.54 -2.14
C MET A 19 4.59 1.99 -2.65
N GLY A 20 5.51 2.36 -1.75
CA GLY A 20 6.89 2.70 -2.07
C GLY A 20 7.69 1.51 -2.65
N ALA A 21 7.40 0.28 -2.20
CA ALA A 21 8.02 -0.93 -2.74
C ALA A 21 7.55 -1.28 -4.17
N ILE A 22 6.38 -0.77 -4.56
CA ILE A 22 5.74 -1.05 -5.84
C ILE A 22 6.01 0.06 -6.86
N THR A 23 6.13 1.32 -6.42
CA THR A 23 6.35 2.48 -7.29
C THR A 23 7.84 2.60 -7.68
N PRO A 24 8.19 2.89 -8.95
CA PRO A 24 9.58 3.20 -9.33
C PRO A 24 10.00 4.50 -8.60
N PRO A 25 11.20 4.61 -7.97
CA PRO A 25 12.51 4.09 -8.41
C PRO A 25 12.97 2.77 -7.78
N VAL A 26 12.43 2.40 -6.61
CA VAL A 26 12.80 1.15 -5.91
C VAL A 26 12.14 -0.05 -6.57
N GLY A 27 10.81 0.00 -6.76
CA GLY A 27 10.04 -0.90 -7.63
C GLY A 27 10.32 -2.39 -7.47
N VAL A 28 10.78 -2.84 -6.30
CA VAL A 28 11.35 -4.18 -6.10
C VAL A 28 10.36 -5.25 -6.55
N ASN A 29 9.07 -5.10 -6.24
CA ASN A 29 8.05 -6.05 -6.66
C ASN A 29 7.93 -6.15 -8.20
N ILE A 30 8.07 -5.04 -8.92
CA ILE A 30 8.01 -5.00 -10.38
C ILE A 30 9.24 -5.66 -10.99
N TYR A 31 10.43 -5.39 -10.44
CA TYR A 31 11.68 -6.00 -10.91
C TYR A 31 11.72 -7.50 -10.64
N VAL A 32 11.16 -7.97 -9.52
CA VAL A 32 11.01 -9.41 -9.24
C VAL A 32 10.09 -10.06 -10.27
N VAL A 33 8.93 -9.46 -10.59
CA VAL A 33 8.06 -10.00 -11.65
C VAL A 33 8.76 -10.01 -13.01
N LYS A 34 9.51 -8.95 -13.35
CA LYS A 34 10.28 -8.90 -14.60
C LYS A 34 11.38 -9.97 -14.65
N ALA A 35 11.99 -10.34 -13.53
CA ALA A 35 12.99 -11.40 -13.46
C ALA A 35 12.37 -12.79 -13.66
N LEU A 36 11.13 -13.01 -13.20
CA LEU A 36 10.39 -14.26 -13.37
C LEU A 36 9.73 -14.39 -14.75
N ALA A 37 9.33 -13.26 -15.36
CA ALA A 37 8.65 -13.16 -16.65
C ALA A 37 9.37 -12.14 -17.58
N PRO A 38 10.58 -12.46 -18.07
CA PRO A 38 11.40 -11.55 -18.87
C PRO A 38 10.77 -11.18 -20.23
N GLU A 39 9.81 -11.95 -20.73
CA GLU A 39 9.05 -11.69 -21.95
C GLU A 39 8.08 -10.50 -21.84
N ILE A 40 7.68 -10.13 -20.62
CA ILE A 40 6.72 -9.04 -20.41
C ILE A 40 7.45 -7.70 -20.35
N GLU A 41 7.08 -6.74 -21.19
CA GLU A 41 7.65 -5.41 -21.15
C GLU A 41 7.40 -4.68 -19.82
N LEU A 42 8.42 -3.99 -19.32
CA LEU A 42 8.36 -3.26 -18.05
C LEU A 42 7.19 -2.24 -18.04
N GLY A 43 6.93 -1.59 -19.18
CA GLY A 43 5.83 -0.65 -19.35
C GLY A 43 4.45 -1.28 -19.14
N THR A 44 4.25 -2.53 -19.57
CA THR A 44 3.01 -3.28 -19.34
C THR A 44 2.81 -3.60 -17.86
N ILE A 45 3.89 -3.99 -17.16
CA ILE A 45 3.85 -4.25 -15.72
C ILE A 45 3.50 -2.97 -14.97
N PHE A 46 4.13 -1.84 -15.31
CA PHE A 46 3.81 -0.54 -14.71
C PHE A 46 2.37 -0.11 -14.95
N LYS A 47 1.83 -0.36 -16.14
CA LYS A 47 0.43 -0.04 -16.45
C LYS A 47 -0.54 -0.87 -15.60
N SER A 48 -0.25 -2.14 -15.37
CA SER A 48 -1.07 -2.98 -14.48
C SER A 48 -0.95 -2.54 -13.03
N VAL A 49 0.26 -2.18 -12.61
CA VAL A 49 0.53 -1.72 -11.25
C VAL A 49 -0.11 -0.37 -10.95
N SER A 50 -0.21 0.55 -11.91
CA SER A 50 -0.80 1.86 -11.65
C SER A 50 -2.29 1.77 -11.25
N PHE A 51 -3.04 0.80 -11.80
CA PHE A 51 -4.40 0.49 -11.35
C PHE A 51 -4.42 -0.01 -9.91
N PHE A 52 -3.49 -0.89 -9.54
CA PHE A 52 -3.36 -1.36 -8.16
C PHE A 52 -3.01 -0.21 -7.20
N LEU A 53 -2.10 0.68 -7.62
CA LEU A 53 -1.71 1.85 -6.84
C LEU A 53 -2.90 2.80 -6.60
N MET A 54 -3.76 2.98 -7.61
CA MET A 54 -4.99 3.74 -7.48
C MET A 54 -5.92 3.13 -6.42
N ALA A 55 -6.09 1.80 -6.43
CA ALA A 55 -6.87 1.09 -5.42
C ALA A 55 -6.28 1.26 -4.01
N CYS A 56 -4.95 1.20 -3.86
CA CYS A 56 -4.29 1.46 -2.58
C CYS A 56 -4.56 2.88 -2.08
N ILE A 57 -4.51 3.89 -2.95
CA ILE A 57 -4.83 5.28 -2.59
C ILE A 57 -6.27 5.39 -2.10
N VAL A 58 -7.23 4.79 -2.80
CA VAL A 58 -8.63 4.76 -2.39
C VAL A 58 -8.78 4.11 -1.02
N CYS A 59 -8.12 2.97 -0.79
CA CYS A 59 -8.11 2.31 0.52
C CYS A 59 -7.54 3.21 1.61
N ILE A 60 -6.42 3.88 1.38
CA ILE A 60 -5.83 4.82 2.36
C ILE A 60 -6.81 5.95 2.69
N ILE A 61 -7.45 6.54 1.67
CA ILE A 61 -8.45 7.60 1.88
C ILE A 61 -9.60 7.09 2.74
N LEU A 62 -10.11 5.88 2.47
CA LEU A 62 -11.17 5.26 3.27
C LEU A 62 -10.73 5.02 4.72
N LEU A 63 -9.51 4.54 4.96
CA LEU A 63 -8.97 4.30 6.30
C LEU A 63 -8.70 5.60 7.07
N ILE A 64 -8.46 6.71 6.36
CA ILE A 64 -8.34 8.04 6.97
C ILE A 64 -9.71 8.57 7.38
N ILE A 65 -10.74 8.41 6.54
CA ILE A 65 -12.11 8.88 6.83
C ILE A 65 -12.78 8.00 7.90
N PHE A 66 -12.51 6.69 7.88
CA PHE A 66 -13.12 5.70 8.77
C PHE A 66 -12.05 4.95 9.58
N PRO A 67 -11.39 5.60 10.55
CA PRO A 67 -10.32 4.99 11.36
C PRO A 67 -10.81 3.80 12.20
N ASP A 68 -12.10 3.77 12.54
CA ASP A 68 -12.68 2.69 13.34
C ASP A 68 -12.62 1.32 12.65
N ILE A 69 -12.60 1.28 11.31
CA ILE A 69 -12.42 0.04 10.54
C ILE A 69 -11.08 -0.61 10.90
N VAL A 70 -10.05 0.21 11.08
CA VAL A 70 -8.69 -0.25 11.31
C VAL A 70 -8.47 -0.62 12.78
N LEU A 71 -9.19 0.05 13.67
CA LEU A 71 -9.13 -0.18 15.12
C LEU A 71 -10.07 -1.30 15.59
N PHE A 72 -10.99 -1.78 14.74
CA PHE A 72 -11.94 -2.83 15.09
C PHE A 72 -11.26 -4.12 15.58
N ILE A 73 -10.30 -4.65 14.81
CA ILE A 73 -9.57 -5.87 15.21
C ILE A 73 -8.66 -5.63 16.43
N PRO A 74 -7.83 -4.57 16.49
CA PRO A 74 -7.06 -4.23 17.69
C PRO A 74 -7.92 -4.13 18.95
N ASN A 75 -9.07 -3.44 18.88
CA ASN A 75 -9.99 -3.28 20.00
C ASN A 75 -10.66 -4.61 20.43
N LEU A 76 -10.78 -5.59 19.53
CA LEU A 76 -11.29 -6.93 19.87
C LEU A 76 -10.22 -7.84 20.48
N ALA A 77 -8.94 -7.58 20.20
CA ALA A 77 -7.81 -8.36 20.69
C ALA A 77 -7.28 -7.86 22.05
N GLN A 78 -7.77 -6.73 22.53
CA GLN A 78 -7.49 -6.16 23.86
C GLN A 78 -8.59 -6.52 24.86
#